data_AF-A0A4S8MPI8-F1
#
_entry.id   AF-A0A4S8MPI8-F1
#
_cell.length_a   1.000
_cell.length_b   1.000
_cell.length_c   1.000
_cell.angle_alpha   90.00
_cell.angle_beta   90.00
_cell.angle_gamma   90.00
#
_symmetry.space_group_name_H-M   'P 1'
#
loop_
_entity.id
_entity.type
_entity.pdbx_description
1 polymer ?
#
loop_
_entity_poly.entity_id
_entity_poly.type
_entity_poly.pdbx_seq_one_letter_code
_entity_poly.pdbx_strand_id
1 'polypeptide(L)'
;MDDIPSLSNRPVGSRFVTSDEVESAKARREEQWKAAYARLGQEPPPLQQEDSYDGRSLAEKLAANKIAKQEEWEEKTKLANQFRALEEDEIMFLDSIREKQESEERERQQRDGEEVKSFKECGCSSTHPGFKSTPKQRSFFEGTTTAT
;
A
#
# COMPACT_ATOMS: atom_id res chain seq x y z
N MET A 1 28.53 -21.90 16.38
CA MET A 1 28.20 -22.52 15.09
C MET A 1 27.98 -23.98 15.40
N ASP A 2 26.75 -24.35 15.73
CA ASP A 2 26.42 -25.73 16.10
C ASP A 2 26.42 -26.61 14.85
N ASP A 3 27.23 -27.67 14.87
CA ASP A 3 27.38 -28.60 13.75
C ASP A 3 26.06 -29.28 13.41
N ILE A 4 25.58 -29.09 12.18
CA ILE A 4 24.37 -29.77 11.69
C ILE A 4 24.71 -31.27 11.58
N PRO A 5 24.03 -32.16 12.34
CA PRO A 5 24.37 -33.57 12.35
C PRO A 5 24.06 -34.21 11.00
N SER A 6 25.12 -34.51 10.24
CA SER A 6 25.02 -35.12 8.92
C SER A 6 24.50 -36.56 9.00
N LEU A 7 23.40 -36.82 8.31
CA LEU A 7 22.74 -38.12 8.24
C LEU A 7 23.54 -39.15 7.42
N SER A 8 24.63 -38.77 6.72
CA SER A 8 25.43 -39.70 5.93
C SER A 8 26.48 -40.48 6.73
N ASN A 9 26.89 -39.99 7.91
CA ASN A 9 28.07 -40.48 8.62
C ASN A 9 27.77 -41.50 9.75
N ARG A 10 26.49 -41.90 9.96
CA ARG A 10 26.07 -42.79 11.07
C ARG A 10 25.78 -44.20 10.56
N PRO A 11 26.15 -45.27 11.30
CA PRO A 11 25.82 -46.66 10.96
C PRO A 11 24.31 -46.85 10.70
N VAL A 12 23.95 -47.60 9.65
CA VAL A 12 22.56 -47.77 9.17
C VAL A 12 21.59 -48.25 10.25
N GLY A 13 22.04 -49.10 11.19
CA GLY A 13 21.21 -49.60 12.29
C GLY A 13 20.81 -48.53 13.31
N SER A 14 21.53 -47.40 13.35
CA SER A 14 21.24 -46.28 14.25
C SER A 14 20.35 -45.21 13.60
N ARG A 15 19.89 -45.44 12.36
CA ARG A 15 19.04 -44.52 11.59
C ARG A 15 17.56 -44.88 11.64
N PHE A 16 17.24 -46.11 12.03
CA PHE A 16 15.88 -46.60 12.17
C PHE A 16 15.49 -46.57 13.65
N VAL A 17 14.29 -46.05 13.93
CA VAL A 17 13.74 -45.88 15.27
C VAL A 17 12.38 -46.59 15.25
N THR A 18 12.03 -47.29 16.32
CA THR A 18 10.73 -47.96 16.42
C THR A 18 9.63 -46.96 16.73
N SER A 19 8.39 -47.29 16.38
CA SER A 19 7.22 -46.44 16.67
C SER A 19 7.13 -46.12 18.18
N ASP A 20 7.36 -47.13 19.03
CA ASP A 20 7.31 -46.99 20.48
C ASP A 20 8.42 -46.08 21.04
N GLU A 21 9.62 -46.14 20.46
CA GLU A 21 10.73 -45.27 20.84
C GLU A 21 10.45 -43.81 20.46
N VAL A 22 9.81 -43.58 19.31
CA VAL A 22 9.37 -42.23 18.90
C VAL A 22 8.30 -41.68 19.84
N GLU A 23 7.30 -42.50 20.21
CA GLU A 23 6.20 -42.08 21.06
C GLU A 23 6.67 -41.78 22.50
N SER A 24 7.51 -42.65 23.07
CA SER A 24 8.10 -42.41 24.39
C SER A 24 9.03 -41.18 24.41
N ALA A 25 9.78 -40.93 23.34
CA ALA A 25 10.58 -39.71 23.21
C ALA A 25 9.72 -38.45 23.11
N LYS A 26 8.58 -38.50 22.40
CA LYS A 26 7.60 -37.40 22.36
C LYS A 26 7.00 -37.14 23.74
N ALA A 27 6.57 -38.19 24.46
CA ALA A 27 6.01 -38.08 25.81
C ALA A 27 7.00 -37.44 26.80
N ARG A 28 8.26 -37.91 26.83
CA ARG A 28 9.31 -37.33 27.68
C ARG A 28 9.56 -35.86 27.38
N ARG A 29 9.54 -35.48 26.10
CA ARG A 29 9.70 -34.09 25.67
C ARG A 29 8.52 -33.24 26.13
N GLU A 30 7.31 -33.74 26.00
CA GLU A 30 6.09 -33.04 26.42
C GLU A 30 6.03 -32.85 27.94
N GLU A 31 6.41 -33.86 28.73
CA GLU A 31 6.52 -33.77 30.19
C GLU A 31 7.55 -32.72 30.61
N GLN A 32 8.73 -32.73 30.00
CA GLN A 32 9.77 -31.73 30.26
C GLN A 32 9.30 -30.33 29.88
N TRP A 33 8.59 -30.21 28.76
CA TRP A 33 8.02 -28.95 28.30
C TRP A 33 6.97 -28.42 29.28
N LYS A 34 6.00 -29.25 29.68
CA LYS A 34 4.99 -28.90 30.69
C LYS A 34 5.64 -28.50 32.02
N ALA A 35 6.65 -29.25 32.47
CA ALA A 35 7.37 -28.94 33.71
C ALA A 35 8.12 -27.59 33.63
N ALA A 36 8.74 -27.28 32.49
CA ALA A 36 9.42 -26.01 32.27
C ALA A 36 8.46 -24.81 32.33
N TYR A 37 7.26 -24.93 31.73
CA TYR A 37 6.25 -23.87 31.74
C TYR A 37 5.57 -23.75 33.11
N ALA A 38 5.31 -24.86 33.80
CA ALA A 38 4.83 -24.85 35.17
C ALA A 38 5.79 -24.12 36.12
N ARG A 39 7.10 -24.27 35.91
CA ARG A 39 8.12 -23.52 36.66
C ARG A 39 8.12 -22.02 36.35
N LEU A 40 7.76 -21.63 35.13
CA LEU A 40 7.68 -20.23 34.70
C LEU A 40 6.36 -19.55 35.13
N GLY A 41 5.36 -20.32 35.58
CA GLY A 41 4.06 -19.81 36.00
C GLY A 41 3.18 -19.33 34.83
N GLN A 42 3.51 -19.72 33.61
CA GLN A 42 2.75 -19.42 32.39
C GLN A 42 2.07 -20.69 31.88
N GLU A 43 0.85 -20.56 31.36
CA GLU A 43 0.18 -21.68 30.70
C GLU A 43 0.96 -22.08 29.44
N PRO A 44 1.27 -23.37 29.24
CA PRO A 44 1.87 -23.84 28.01
C PRO A 44 1.01 -23.42 26.81
N PRO A 45 1.61 -22.82 25.76
CA PRO A 45 0.90 -22.57 24.52
C PRO A 45 0.22 -23.84 24.01
N PRO A 46 -0.97 -23.75 23.41
CA PRO A 46 -1.67 -24.91 22.88
C PRO A 46 -0.74 -25.67 21.94
N LEU A 47 -0.64 -26.98 22.16
CA LEU A 47 0.14 -27.89 21.32
C LEU A 47 -0.29 -27.69 19.87
N GLN A 48 0.68 -27.36 19.01
CA GLN A 48 0.44 -27.33 17.57
C GLN A 48 -0.03 -28.73 17.18
N GLN A 49 -1.30 -28.84 16.78
CA GLN A 49 -1.84 -30.10 16.26
C GLN A 49 -0.92 -30.55 15.13
N GLU A 50 -0.44 -31.79 15.20
CA GLU A 50 0.27 -32.41 14.08
C GLU A 50 -0.64 -32.27 12.86
N ASP A 51 -0.14 -31.55 11.83
CA ASP A 51 -0.92 -31.21 10.65
C ASP A 51 -1.56 -32.49 10.12
N SER A 52 -2.89 -32.46 9.98
CA SER A 52 -3.68 -33.56 9.44
C SER A 52 -2.99 -34.14 8.21
N TYR A 53 -2.72 -35.45 8.24
CA TYR A 53 -2.00 -36.15 7.18
C TYR A 53 -2.64 -35.85 5.82
N ASP A 54 -2.01 -34.95 5.07
CA ASP A 54 -2.51 -34.49 3.79
C ASP A 54 -2.23 -35.57 2.74
N GLY A 55 -3.30 -36.14 2.19
CA GLY A 55 -3.26 -37.20 1.17
C GLY A 55 -2.74 -36.74 -0.20
N ARG A 56 -2.45 -35.45 -0.38
CA ARG A 56 -1.80 -34.93 -1.59
C ARG A 56 -0.38 -35.46 -1.74
N SER A 57 0.02 -35.66 -2.99
CA SER A 57 1.38 -36.07 -3.34
C SER A 57 2.40 -35.02 -2.87
N LEU A 58 3.60 -35.47 -2.49
CA LEU A 58 4.69 -34.57 -2.11
C LEU A 58 5.01 -33.55 -3.21
N ALA A 59 4.88 -33.93 -4.49
CA ALA A 59 5.10 -33.03 -5.62
C ALA A 59 4.14 -31.83 -5.61
N GLU A 60 2.87 -32.09 -5.29
CA GLU A 60 1.83 -31.05 -5.21
C GLU A 60 2.10 -30.12 -4.01
N LYS A 61 2.49 -30.69 -2.86
CA LYS A 61 2.88 -29.91 -1.68
C LYS A 61 4.07 -28.99 -1.98
N LEU A 62 5.10 -29.51 -2.66
CA LEU A 62 6.26 -28.72 -3.03
C LEU A 62 5.92 -27.63 -4.05
N ALA A 63 5.02 -27.90 -5.00
CA ALA A 63 4.53 -26.90 -5.94
C ALA A 63 3.78 -25.79 -5.22
N ALA A 64 2.84 -26.13 -4.32
CA ALA A 64 2.10 -25.16 -3.53
C ALA A 64 3.03 -24.29 -2.66
N ASN A 65 4.06 -24.87 -2.04
CA ASN A 65 5.05 -24.10 -1.27
C ASN A 65 5.86 -23.13 -2.13
N LYS A 66 6.21 -23.53 -3.35
CA LYS A 66 6.91 -22.65 -4.30
C LYS A 66 6.02 -21.50 -4.75
N ILE A 67 4.78 -21.80 -5.11
CA ILE A 67 3.79 -20.82 -5.55
C ILE A 67 3.51 -19.84 -4.41
N ALA A 68 3.23 -20.32 -3.19
CA ALA A 68 2.98 -19.46 -2.04
C ALA A 68 4.15 -18.51 -1.76
N LYS A 69 5.38 -19.01 -1.78
CA LYS A 69 6.57 -18.16 -1.62
C LYS A 69 6.72 -17.15 -2.75
N GLN A 70 6.38 -17.54 -3.97
CA GLN A 70 6.45 -16.66 -5.13
C GLN A 70 5.39 -15.56 -5.06
N GLU A 71 4.13 -15.91 -4.75
CA GLU A 71 3.04 -14.96 -4.56
C GLU A 71 3.33 -13.98 -3.42
N GLU A 72 3.86 -14.46 -2.29
CA GLU A 72 4.30 -13.58 -1.20
C GLU A 72 5.41 -12.63 -1.62
N TRP A 73 6.37 -13.11 -2.42
CA TRP A 73 7.45 -12.28 -2.92
C TRP A 73 6.93 -11.25 -3.93
N GLU A 74 6.05 -11.66 -4.83
CA GLU A 74 5.41 -10.80 -5.81
C GLU A 74 4.56 -9.73 -5.13
N GLU A 75 3.72 -10.06 -4.16
CA GLU A 75 2.90 -9.08 -3.44
C GLU A 75 3.76 -8.08 -2.65
N LYS A 76 4.84 -8.55 -2.00
CA LYS A 76 5.80 -7.66 -1.32
C LYS A 76 6.54 -6.75 -2.29
N THR A 77 6.88 -7.26 -3.47
CA THR A 77 7.70 -6.54 -4.46
C THR A 77 6.84 -5.72 -5.42
N LYS A 78 5.54 -6.01 -5.54
CA LYS A 78 4.60 -5.33 -6.44
C LYS A 78 4.45 -3.85 -6.13
N LEU A 79 4.40 -3.49 -4.85
CA LEU A 79 4.40 -2.07 -4.45
C LEU A 79 5.78 -1.44 -4.63
N ALA A 80 6.86 -2.19 -4.38
CA ALA A 80 8.22 -1.68 -4.56
C ALA A 80 8.53 -1.39 -6.05
N ASN A 81 8.06 -2.24 -6.96
CA ASN A 81 8.28 -2.08 -8.41
C ASN A 81 7.42 -1.00 -9.06
N GLN A 82 6.34 -0.54 -8.41
CA GLN A 82 5.48 0.53 -8.95
C GLN A 82 6.18 1.88 -8.91
N PHE A 83 7.07 2.09 -7.96
CA PHE A 83 7.76 3.35 -7.77
C PHE A 83 9.22 3.18 -8.13
N ARG A 84 9.62 3.87 -9.20
CA ARG A 84 11.03 4.07 -9.53
C ARG A 84 11.43 5.49 -9.21
N ALA A 85 12.73 5.72 -8.97
CA ALA A 85 13.27 7.06 -8.94
C ALA A 85 13.12 7.71 -10.32
N LEU A 86 12.91 9.03 -10.34
CA LEU A 86 12.98 9.82 -11.57
C LEU A 86 14.43 9.91 -12.03
N GLU A 87 14.64 9.80 -13.33
CA GLU A 87 15.95 10.02 -13.95
C GLU A 87 16.26 11.54 -14.02
N GLU A 88 17.54 11.90 -14.17
CA GLU A 88 17.97 13.31 -14.12
C GLU A 88 17.34 14.14 -15.25
N ASP A 89 17.17 13.55 -16.43
CA ASP A 89 16.49 14.16 -17.57
C ASP A 89 14.98 14.35 -17.34
N GLU A 90 14.31 13.41 -16.67
CA GLU A 90 12.91 13.52 -16.29
C GLU A 90 12.67 14.65 -15.30
N ILE A 91 13.60 14.86 -14.35
CA ILE A 91 13.55 15.98 -13.41
C ILE A 91 13.68 17.31 -14.17
N MET A 92 14.68 17.42 -15.05
CA MET A 92 14.89 18.61 -15.87
C MET A 92 13.68 18.91 -16.77
N PHE A 93 13.03 17.88 -17.30
CA PHE A 93 11.80 18.03 -18.05
C PHE A 93 10.67 18.65 -17.20
N LEU A 94 10.45 18.15 -15.97
CA LEU A 94 9.43 18.71 -15.07
C LEU A 94 9.72 20.17 -14.69
N ASP A 95 10.98 20.51 -14.47
CA ASP A 95 11.38 21.90 -14.21
C ASP A 95 11.12 22.81 -15.42
N SER A 96 11.39 22.32 -16.64
CA SER A 96 11.09 23.07 -17.86
C SER A 96 9.59 23.34 -18.07
N ILE A 97 8.74 22.37 -17.71
CA ILE A 97 7.28 22.52 -17.77
C ILE A 97 6.81 23.57 -16.76
N ARG A 98 7.37 23.54 -15.54
CA ARG A 98 7.06 24.49 -14.48
C ARG A 98 7.47 25.90 -14.86
N GLU A 99 8.70 26.08 -15.33
CA GLU A 99 9.21 27.38 -15.79
C GLU A 99 8.33 27.94 -16.92
N LYS A 100 7.92 27.08 -17.87
CA LYS A 100 7.01 27.48 -18.93
C LYS A 100 5.67 27.97 -18.39
N GLN A 101 5.03 27.24 -17.47
CA GLN A 101 3.76 27.66 -16.87
C GLN A 101 3.90 29.00 -16.12
N GLU A 102 4.97 29.16 -15.33
CA GLU A 102 5.24 30.41 -14.61
C GLU A 102 5.50 31.58 -15.57
N SER A 103 6.18 31.33 -16.71
CA SER A 103 6.42 32.34 -17.73
C SER A 103 5.12 32.79 -18.41
N GLU A 104 4.24 31.86 -18.76
CA GLU A 104 2.95 32.14 -19.39
C GLU A 104 2.02 32.91 -18.43
N GLU A 105 1.99 32.53 -17.15
CA GLU A 105 1.24 33.25 -16.12
C GLU A 105 1.79 34.66 -15.91
N ARG A 106 3.12 34.81 -15.86
CA ARG A 106 3.78 36.11 -15.72
C ARG A 106 3.50 37.01 -16.92
N GLU A 107 3.52 36.49 -18.14
CA GLU A 107 3.14 37.24 -19.34
C GLU A 107 1.67 37.65 -19.32
N ARG A 108 0.79 36.75 -18.88
CA ARG A 108 -0.63 37.05 -18.70
C ARG A 108 -0.84 38.17 -17.69
N GLN A 109 -0.18 38.09 -16.55
CA GLN A 109 -0.30 39.10 -15.50
C GLN A 109 0.31 40.45 -15.89
N GLN A 110 1.38 40.45 -16.68
CA GLN A 110 1.93 41.67 -17.27
C GLN A 110 0.93 42.31 -18.24
N ARG A 111 0.37 41.54 -19.17
CA ARG A 111 -0.64 42.02 -20.13
C ARG A 111 -1.88 42.58 -19.43
N ASP A 112 -2.43 41.82 -18.49
CA ASP A 112 -3.60 42.23 -17.71
C ASP A 112 -3.28 43.51 -16.90
N GLY A 113 -2.05 43.61 -16.36
CA GLY A 113 -1.58 44.80 -15.64
C GLY A 113 -1.45 46.04 -16.52
N GLU A 114 -0.99 45.90 -17.77
CA GLU A 114 -0.91 46.98 -18.75
C GLU A 114 -2.31 47.46 -19.20
N GLU A 115 -3.23 46.54 -19.44
CA GLU A 115 -4.63 46.86 -19.75
C GLU A 115 -5.30 47.64 -18.60
N VAL A 116 -5.10 47.21 -17.35
CA VAL A 116 -5.63 47.93 -16.18
C VAL A 116 -4.98 49.31 -16.01
N LYS A 117 -3.68 49.44 -16.26
CA LYS A 117 -2.99 50.74 -16.21
C LYS A 117 -3.51 51.70 -17.28
N SER A 118 -3.62 51.25 -18.53
CA SER A 118 -4.16 52.07 -19.62
C SER A 118 -5.62 52.47 -19.37
N PHE A 119 -6.44 51.58 -18.79
CA PHE A 119 -7.80 51.91 -18.37
C PHE A 119 -7.83 52.96 -17.25
N LYS A 120 -6.92 52.90 -16.27
CA LYS A 120 -6.83 53.92 -15.20
C LYS A 120 -6.41 55.28 -15.73
N GLU A 121 -5.46 55.31 -16.66
CA GLU A 121 -4.99 56.53 -17.32
C GLU A 121 -6.10 57.16 -18.19
N CYS A 122 -6.84 56.33 -18.94
CA CYS A 122 -7.94 56.79 -19.79
C CYS A 122 -9.22 57.10 -18.99
N GLY A 123 -9.49 56.37 -17.90
CA GLY A 123 -10.65 56.52 -17.02
C GLY A 123 -10.66 57.83 -16.22
N CYS A 124 -9.52 58.51 -16.10
CA CYS A 124 -9.48 59.89 -15.59
C CYS A 124 -10.06 60.92 -16.59
N SER A 125 -10.30 60.52 -17.85
CA SER A 125 -10.90 61.36 -18.89
C SER A 125 -12.37 61.03 -19.22
N SER A 126 -12.93 59.95 -18.67
CA SER A 126 -14.33 59.56 -18.90
C SER A 126 -15.08 59.28 -17.59
N THR A 127 -15.40 60.36 -16.88
CA THR A 127 -16.43 60.37 -15.85
C THR A 127 -17.81 60.32 -16.53
N HIS A 128 -18.41 59.14 -16.66
CA HIS A 128 -19.80 59.02 -17.13
C HIS A 128 -20.79 59.49 -16.04
N PRO A 129 -21.69 60.45 -16.33
CA PRO A 129 -22.67 60.94 -15.35
C PRO A 129 -23.80 59.91 -15.11
N GLY A 130 -24.18 59.79 -13.84
CA GLY A 130 -24.98 58.68 -13.27
C GLY A 130 -26.32 58.35 -13.93
N PHE A 131 -26.64 57.06 -13.91
CA PHE A 131 -27.94 56.50 -14.28
C PHE A 131 -28.65 55.99 -13.01
N LYS A 132 -29.74 56.65 -12.62
CA LYS A 132 -30.59 56.25 -11.49
C LYS A 132 -31.58 55.17 -11.95
N SER A 133 -31.47 53.95 -11.44
CA SER A 133 -32.42 52.87 -11.71
C SER A 133 -33.63 52.97 -10.78
N THR A 134 -34.85 53.02 -11.32
CA THR A 134 -36.09 52.81 -10.56
C THR A 134 -36.49 51.33 -10.59
N PRO A 135 -37.00 50.75 -9.49
CA PRO A 135 -37.38 49.34 -9.45
C PRO A 135 -38.76 49.14 -10.07
N LYS A 136 -38.84 48.34 -11.14
CA LYS A 136 -40.09 47.92 -11.78
C LYS A 136 -40.61 46.67 -11.07
N GLN A 137 -41.83 46.74 -10.52
CA GLN A 137 -42.46 45.63 -9.81
C GLN A 137 -42.61 44.41 -10.73
N ARG A 138 -42.04 43.27 -10.29
CA ARG A 138 -42.25 41.96 -10.91
C ARG A 138 -43.57 41.39 -10.40
N SER A 139 -44.55 41.24 -11.28
CA SER A 139 -45.76 40.47 -11.02
C SER A 139 -45.42 38.99 -10.94
N PHE A 140 -45.74 38.40 -9.79
CA PHE A 140 -45.60 36.98 -9.46
C PHE A 140 -46.64 36.17 -10.24
N PHE A 141 -46.19 35.28 -11.12
CA PHE A 141 -47.03 34.29 -11.79
C PHE A 141 -46.72 32.94 -11.16
N GLU A 142 -47.60 32.48 -10.27
CA GLU A 142 -47.53 31.12 -9.72
C GLU A 142 -47.97 30.13 -10.81
N GLY A 143 -47.00 29.39 -11.34
CA GLY A 143 -47.25 28.18 -12.13
C GLY A 143 -47.25 26.97 -11.20
N THR A 144 -48.41 26.35 -11.03
CA THR A 144 -48.57 25.06 -10.35
C THR A 144 -47.92 23.96 -11.21
N THR A 145 -47.00 23.19 -10.63
CA THR A 145 -46.42 22.02 -11.31
C THR A 145 -47.02 20.75 -10.71
N THR A 146 -47.83 20.06 -11.50
CA THR A 146 -48.38 18.73 -11.22
C THR A 146 -47.27 17.70 -11.34
N ALA A 147 -47.06 16.88 -10.30
CA ALA A 147 -46.10 15.78 -10.29
C ALA A 147 -46.75 14.50 -10.88
N THR A 148 -45.99 13.74 -11.66
CA THR A 148 -46.29 12.36 -12.11
C THR A 148 -45.06 11.52 -11.83
#